data_AF-A0A7G1KFI8-F1
#
_entry.id   AF-A0A7G1KFI8-F1
#
_cell.length_a   1.000
_cell.length_b   1.000
_cell.length_c   1.000
_cell.angle_alpha   90.00
_cell.angle_beta   90.00
_cell.angle_gamma   90.00
#
_symmetry.space_group_name_H-M   'P 1'
#
loop_
_entity.id
_entity.type
_entity.pdbx_description
1 polymer ?
#
loop_
_entity_poly.entity_id
_entity_poly.type
_entity_poly.pdbx_seq_one_letter_code
_entity_poly.pdbx_strand_id
1 'polypeptide(L)'
;MIPIGFTADRGVRGLDTLAGVLAFLMKEALFVSASEAVTPHAADSVSDRRARHSVVHDLARGLEQAVGLRFTGMRTPLLHHAIDSAPDAELSGYLAEHPRYPPSEWLVDLFVRWEAHREVCRNSASSDGDSSVLESARLQRAALYHAWKSGSISAATEFVLDVVDGGLCRDARGAARALTMLLWAVRDDDTPEDLVRRYFDGHVPATVHDWTRLSFTEPDRPARFSAAASAALTDLLPRPWTRLADARGAADVDEWFIALIRAMGAIQCTLYVLQWVSDRLPLGARAVYGQLTELDADHGSTCALLRFHGTLDMPGFIARQRDQAAVYRRNGDTTGDRFANERMVLPRWLLEHEGELPAPWRHPGWRTATLLNPPKSALARLPPEHAVVVDPLAPQHWQALARQFGQDGATWAAAMAEHMSTAAANRS
;
A
#
# COMPACT_ATOMS: atom_id res chain seq x y z
N MET A 1 -0.56 -0.74 9.18
CA MET A 1 0.92 -0.81 9.26
C MET A 1 1.39 -1.78 8.17
N ILE A 2 2.37 -1.46 7.33
CA ILE A 2 2.93 -2.43 6.35
C ILE A 2 3.76 -3.45 7.14
N PRO A 3 3.69 -4.76 6.83
CA PRO A 3 4.38 -5.79 7.59
C PRO A 3 5.89 -5.69 7.35
N ILE A 4 6.59 -5.05 8.28
CA ILE A 4 8.04 -4.82 8.23
C ILE A 4 8.74 -5.13 9.56
N GLY A 5 7.97 -5.47 10.60
CA GLY A 5 8.53 -5.96 11.84
C GLY A 5 8.83 -7.44 11.69
N PHE A 6 10.07 -7.84 11.97
CA PHE A 6 10.50 -9.22 11.87
C PHE A 6 10.96 -9.78 13.21
N THR A 7 10.63 -11.05 13.47
CA THR A 7 11.30 -11.88 14.48
C THR A 7 12.31 -12.75 13.77
N ALA A 8 13.50 -12.86 14.35
CA ALA A 8 14.52 -13.81 13.93
C ALA A 8 15.23 -14.36 15.17
N ASP A 9 15.77 -15.57 15.08
CA ASP A 9 16.65 -16.11 16.12
C ASP A 9 17.92 -15.25 16.20
N ARG A 10 18.07 -14.54 17.33
CA ARG A 10 19.10 -13.52 17.51
C ARG A 10 20.47 -14.16 17.76
N GLY A 11 21.49 -13.70 17.04
CA GLY A 11 22.88 -14.16 17.20
C GLY A 11 23.79 -13.96 15.99
N VAL A 12 23.24 -13.58 14.83
CA VAL A 12 23.99 -13.45 13.57
C VAL A 12 24.33 -11.98 13.29
N ARG A 13 25.63 -11.66 13.23
CA ARG A 13 26.12 -10.30 12.91
C ARG A 13 25.73 -9.93 11.47
N GLY A 14 25.26 -8.70 11.27
CA GLY A 14 24.81 -8.19 9.95
C GLY A 14 23.35 -8.53 9.58
N LEU A 15 22.66 -9.33 10.40
CA LEU A 15 21.26 -9.69 10.17
C LEU A 15 20.32 -8.49 10.20
N ASP A 16 20.48 -7.57 11.17
CA ASP A 16 19.63 -6.39 11.29
C ASP A 16 19.70 -5.49 10.04
N THR A 17 20.88 -5.38 9.43
CA THR A 17 21.08 -4.64 8.18
C THR A 17 20.35 -5.32 7.02
N LEU A 18 20.48 -6.64 6.86
CA LEU A 18 19.80 -7.38 5.80
C LEU A 18 18.28 -7.40 5.97
N ALA A 19 17.79 -7.53 7.22
CA ALA A 19 16.36 -7.41 7.53
C ALA A 19 15.85 -5.99 7.25
N GLY A 20 16.65 -4.96 7.54
CA GLY A 20 16.35 -3.58 7.17
C GLY A 20 16.27 -3.38 5.66
N VAL A 21 17.22 -3.90 4.89
CA VAL A 21 17.20 -3.88 3.42
C VAL A 21 15.93 -4.57 2.89
N LEU A 22 15.62 -5.77 3.38
CA LEU A 22 14.41 -6.50 3.00
C LEU A 22 13.14 -5.70 3.34
N ALA A 23 13.05 -5.13 4.54
CA ALA A 23 11.91 -4.30 4.95
C ALA A 23 11.64 -3.16 3.95
N PHE A 24 12.70 -2.50 3.49
CA PHE A 24 12.59 -1.42 2.52
C PHE A 24 12.20 -1.91 1.13
N LEU A 25 12.84 -2.96 0.64
CA LEU A 25 12.50 -3.55 -0.66
C LEU A 25 11.05 -4.07 -0.72
N MET A 26 10.53 -4.61 0.40
CA MET A 26 9.13 -5.03 0.52
C MET A 26 8.16 -3.84 0.49
N LYS A 27 8.49 -2.73 1.18
CA LYS A 27 7.71 -1.48 1.09
C LYS A 27 7.70 -0.96 -0.34
N GLU A 28 8.85 -0.89 -0.99
CA GLU A 28 8.95 -0.43 -2.38
C GLU A 28 8.08 -1.29 -3.30
N ALA A 29 8.21 -2.61 -3.22
CA ALA A 29 7.42 -3.53 -4.04
C ALA A 29 5.91 -3.21 -3.92
N LEU A 30 5.43 -2.97 -2.70
CA LEU A 30 4.05 -2.56 -2.47
C LEU A 30 3.69 -1.23 -3.17
N PHE A 31 4.54 -0.21 -3.04
CA PHE A 31 4.27 1.15 -3.51
C PHE A 31 4.43 1.36 -5.02
N VAL A 32 5.41 0.72 -5.66
CA VAL A 32 5.56 0.70 -7.13
C VAL A 32 4.24 0.24 -7.77
N SER A 33 3.62 -0.75 -7.16
CA SER A 33 2.44 -1.39 -7.73
C SER A 33 1.13 -0.67 -7.47
N ALA A 34 1.07 0.18 -6.46
CA ALA A 34 0.01 1.19 -6.30
C ALA A 34 0.21 2.37 -7.27
N SER A 35 1.46 2.76 -7.53
CA SER A 35 1.80 3.90 -8.40
C SER A 35 1.50 3.64 -9.89
N GLU A 36 1.59 2.39 -10.34
CA GLU A 36 1.21 2.00 -11.70
C GLU A 36 -0.26 2.23 -12.07
N ALA A 37 -1.17 2.17 -11.09
CA ALA A 37 -2.56 2.52 -11.31
C ALA A 37 -2.70 4.01 -11.72
N VAL A 38 -1.73 4.84 -11.33
CA VAL A 38 -1.67 6.25 -11.69
C VAL A 38 -0.95 6.44 -13.03
N THR A 39 0.04 5.61 -13.38
CA THR A 39 0.83 5.67 -14.64
C THR A 39 0.59 4.46 -15.59
N PRO A 40 -0.61 4.28 -16.16
CA PRO A 40 -0.76 3.33 -17.25
C PRO A 40 0.15 3.76 -18.41
N HIS A 41 0.88 2.82 -19.03
CA HIS A 41 1.70 3.00 -20.25
C HIS A 41 3.20 3.33 -20.12
N ALA A 42 3.84 3.24 -18.95
CA ALA A 42 5.31 3.19 -18.92
C ALA A 42 5.79 1.89 -19.59
N ALA A 43 6.48 2.01 -20.74
CA ALA A 43 6.76 0.91 -21.66
C ALA A 43 7.66 -0.22 -21.11
N ASP A 44 8.45 0.04 -20.07
CA ASP A 44 9.61 -0.82 -19.73
C ASP A 44 9.43 -1.76 -18.53
N SER A 45 8.24 -1.89 -17.95
CA SER A 45 8.21 -2.16 -16.51
C SER A 45 7.95 -3.60 -16.05
N VAL A 46 7.48 -4.56 -16.87
CA VAL A 46 7.14 -5.90 -16.32
C VAL A 46 8.36 -6.74 -16.01
N SER A 47 9.22 -6.97 -17.02
CA SER A 47 10.37 -7.87 -16.88
C SER A 47 11.31 -7.41 -15.77
N ASP A 48 11.61 -6.11 -15.71
CA ASP A 48 12.45 -5.51 -14.67
C ASP A 48 11.80 -5.64 -13.28
N ARG A 49 10.48 -5.52 -13.17
CA ARG A 49 9.79 -5.73 -11.89
C ARG A 49 9.70 -7.19 -11.49
N ARG A 50 9.50 -8.11 -12.43
CA ARG A 50 9.59 -9.56 -12.16
C ARG A 50 10.99 -9.90 -11.67
N ALA A 51 12.01 -9.36 -12.32
CA ALA A 51 13.41 -9.53 -11.94
C ALA A 51 13.66 -8.97 -10.53
N ARG A 52 13.26 -7.72 -10.26
CA ARG A 52 13.37 -7.11 -8.92
C ARG A 52 12.65 -7.96 -7.87
N HIS A 53 11.38 -8.27 -8.10
CA HIS A 53 10.57 -9.09 -7.19
C HIS A 53 11.23 -10.43 -6.88
N SER A 54 11.76 -11.11 -7.91
CA SER A 54 12.46 -12.38 -7.73
C SER A 54 13.71 -12.25 -6.86
N VAL A 55 14.47 -11.16 -6.99
CA VAL A 55 15.62 -10.87 -6.10
C VAL A 55 15.16 -10.62 -4.66
N VAL A 56 14.11 -9.81 -4.46
CA VAL A 56 13.56 -9.55 -3.11
C VAL A 56 13.03 -10.83 -2.47
N HIS A 57 12.36 -11.68 -3.26
CA HIS A 57 11.84 -12.98 -2.83
C HIS A 57 12.97 -13.94 -2.44
N ASP A 58 14.06 -14.01 -3.21
CA ASP A 58 15.22 -14.84 -2.85
C ASP A 58 15.91 -14.37 -1.57
N LEU A 59 16.03 -13.05 -1.37
CA LEU A 59 16.53 -12.49 -0.12
C LEU A 59 15.65 -12.93 1.06
N ALA A 60 14.32 -12.78 0.94
CA ALA A 60 13.36 -13.19 1.97
C ALA A 60 13.51 -14.67 2.31
N ARG A 61 13.51 -15.54 1.30
CA ARG A 61 13.65 -16.98 1.46
C ARG A 61 15.00 -17.37 2.10
N GLY A 62 16.09 -16.70 1.71
CA GLY A 62 17.41 -16.90 2.31
C GLY A 62 17.45 -16.54 3.80
N LEU A 63 16.84 -15.42 4.18
CA LEU A 63 16.73 -15.01 5.59
C LEU A 63 15.79 -15.94 6.38
N GLU A 64 14.68 -16.40 5.81
CA GLU A 64 13.76 -17.35 6.43
C GLU A 64 14.40 -18.69 6.74
N GLN A 65 15.19 -19.23 5.80
CA GLN A 65 15.88 -20.52 5.95
C GLN A 65 17.01 -20.44 6.96
N ALA A 66 17.73 -19.32 7.01
CA ALA A 66 18.93 -19.20 7.82
C ALA A 66 18.65 -18.81 9.28
N VAL A 67 17.70 -17.91 9.52
CA VAL A 67 17.46 -17.33 10.85
C VAL A 67 16.01 -17.41 11.31
N GLY A 68 15.18 -18.16 10.58
CA GLY A 68 13.76 -18.31 10.91
C GLY A 68 13.00 -16.99 10.82
N LEU A 69 13.37 -16.09 9.89
CA LEU A 69 12.73 -14.77 9.75
C LEU A 69 11.21 -14.93 9.59
N ARG A 70 10.41 -14.30 10.45
CA ARG A 70 8.94 -14.26 10.39
C ARG A 70 8.43 -12.86 10.69
N PHE A 71 7.21 -12.52 10.28
CA PHE A 71 6.59 -11.27 10.72
C PHE A 71 6.27 -11.29 12.23
N THR A 72 6.52 -10.18 12.91
CA THR A 72 6.12 -9.99 14.32
C THR A 72 4.64 -9.64 14.41
N GLY A 73 3.81 -10.44 15.10
CA GLY A 73 2.54 -10.05 15.76
C GLY A 73 1.72 -8.92 15.14
N MET A 74 1.49 -8.96 13.83
CA MET A 74 0.91 -7.84 13.07
C MET A 74 -0.51 -8.17 12.61
N ARG A 75 -1.47 -7.31 12.97
CA ARG A 75 -2.80 -7.28 12.35
C ARG A 75 -2.71 -6.55 11.01
N THR A 76 -2.13 -7.20 10.02
CA THR A 76 -2.10 -6.67 8.66
C THR A 76 -2.95 -7.59 7.80
N PRO A 77 -4.07 -7.12 7.20
CA PRO A 77 -4.85 -7.94 6.31
C PRO A 77 -4.08 -8.21 5.01
N LEU A 78 -4.01 -9.47 4.59
CA LEU A 78 -3.36 -9.88 3.35
C LEU A 78 -4.38 -10.56 2.45
N LEU A 79 -4.23 -10.39 1.15
CA LEU A 79 -5.12 -11.03 0.18
C LEU A 79 -4.40 -12.22 -0.42
N HIS A 80 -4.59 -13.38 0.19
CA HIS A 80 -4.05 -14.63 -0.33
C HIS A 80 -4.62 -14.93 -1.70
N HIS A 81 -3.76 -15.46 -2.58
CA HIS A 81 -4.20 -16.06 -3.81
C HIS A 81 -4.53 -17.53 -3.56
N ALA A 82 -5.79 -17.92 -3.80
CA ALA A 82 -6.28 -19.26 -3.49
C ALA A 82 -5.94 -20.34 -4.54
N ILE A 83 -4.97 -20.09 -5.43
CA ILE A 83 -4.53 -21.14 -6.35
C ILE A 83 -3.50 -21.99 -5.61
N ASP A 84 -3.92 -23.20 -5.27
CA ASP A 84 -3.14 -24.30 -4.71
C ASP A 84 -2.57 -24.08 -3.29
N SER A 85 -3.18 -23.19 -2.51
CA SER A 85 -2.88 -23.06 -1.08
C SER A 85 -3.51 -24.20 -0.27
N ALA A 86 -2.86 -24.60 0.84
CA ALA A 86 -3.33 -25.63 1.76
C ALA A 86 -4.79 -25.37 2.20
N PRO A 87 -5.58 -26.41 2.52
CA PRO A 87 -6.99 -26.28 2.92
C PRO A 87 -7.22 -25.37 4.15
N ASP A 88 -6.17 -25.06 4.91
CA ASP A 88 -6.19 -24.18 6.09
C ASP A 88 -5.71 -22.73 5.80
N ALA A 89 -5.55 -22.33 4.53
CA ALA A 89 -5.09 -20.99 4.19
C ALA A 89 -6.11 -19.91 4.58
N GLU A 90 -5.66 -18.90 5.31
CA GLU A 90 -6.52 -17.80 5.77
C GLU A 90 -6.76 -16.79 4.65
N LEU A 91 -7.91 -16.82 3.97
CA LEU A 91 -8.20 -15.97 2.81
C LEU A 91 -8.16 -14.46 3.10
N SER A 92 -8.46 -14.08 4.34
CA SER A 92 -8.34 -12.71 4.83
C SER A 92 -6.91 -12.33 5.23
N GLY A 93 -6.00 -13.30 5.36
CA GLY A 93 -4.62 -13.02 5.72
C GLY A 93 -4.43 -12.19 6.99
N TYR A 94 -5.40 -12.20 7.93
CA TYR A 94 -5.27 -11.53 9.21
C TYR A 94 -4.44 -12.41 10.14
N LEU A 95 -3.16 -12.07 10.30
CA LEU A 95 -2.20 -12.90 11.04
C LEU A 95 -2.40 -12.92 12.57
N ALA A 96 -3.55 -12.53 13.10
CA ALA A 96 -3.82 -12.50 14.54
C ALA A 96 -3.60 -13.89 15.20
N GLU A 97 -3.83 -14.97 14.44
CA GLU A 97 -3.58 -16.35 14.87
C GLU A 97 -2.34 -16.98 14.19
N HIS A 98 -1.64 -16.24 13.32
CA HIS A 98 -0.53 -16.75 12.50
C HIS A 98 0.75 -15.89 12.56
N PRO A 99 1.42 -15.81 13.72
CA PRO A 99 2.71 -15.13 13.90
C PRO A 99 3.90 -15.83 13.17
N ARG A 100 3.63 -16.66 12.16
CA ARG A 100 4.59 -17.51 11.45
C ARG A 100 4.52 -17.38 9.94
N TYR A 101 3.78 -16.41 9.42
CA TYR A 101 3.68 -16.21 7.97
C TYR A 101 5.03 -15.75 7.38
N PRO A 102 5.58 -16.47 6.38
CA PRO A 102 6.87 -16.13 5.77
C PRO A 102 6.78 -14.87 4.88
N PRO A 103 7.73 -13.93 5.01
CA PRO A 103 7.89 -12.81 4.07
C PRO A 103 7.92 -13.18 2.58
N SER A 104 8.45 -14.35 2.21
CA SER A 104 8.54 -14.85 0.84
C SER A 104 7.16 -15.22 0.29
N GLU A 105 6.34 -15.90 1.07
CA GLU A 105 4.93 -16.20 0.73
C GLU A 105 4.15 -14.89 0.54
N TRP A 106 4.35 -13.90 1.42
CA TRP A 106 3.74 -12.58 1.28
C TRP A 106 4.10 -11.89 -0.04
N LEU A 107 5.38 -11.95 -0.41
CA LEU A 107 5.86 -11.40 -1.67
C LEU A 107 5.22 -12.12 -2.86
N VAL A 108 5.08 -13.45 -2.82
CA VAL A 108 4.42 -14.22 -3.88
C VAL A 108 2.96 -13.80 -4.02
N ASP A 109 2.20 -13.73 -2.93
CA ASP A 109 0.80 -13.32 -2.95
C ASP A 109 0.64 -11.89 -3.51
N LEU A 110 1.54 -10.99 -3.13
CA LEU A 110 1.60 -9.64 -3.65
C LEU A 110 1.87 -9.60 -5.17
N PHE A 111 2.77 -10.44 -5.66
CA PHE A 111 3.17 -10.48 -7.07
C PHE A 111 2.17 -11.18 -7.98
N VAL A 112 1.61 -12.32 -7.55
CA VAL A 112 0.60 -13.06 -8.29
C VAL A 112 -0.63 -12.19 -8.53
N ARG A 113 -1.04 -11.40 -7.53
CA ARG A 113 -2.06 -10.35 -7.69
C ARG A 113 -1.76 -9.42 -8.86
N TRP A 114 -0.52 -8.98 -9.02
CA TRP A 114 -0.14 -8.02 -10.06
C TRP A 114 -0.11 -8.67 -11.44
N GLU A 115 0.42 -9.89 -11.54
CA GLU A 115 0.48 -10.65 -12.78
C GLU A 115 -0.91 -11.01 -13.32
N ALA A 116 -1.78 -11.56 -12.46
CA ALA A 116 -3.16 -11.86 -12.82
C ALA A 116 -3.88 -10.62 -13.35
N HIS A 117 -3.62 -9.46 -12.75
CA HIS A 117 -4.19 -8.21 -13.18
C HIS A 117 -3.64 -7.72 -14.54
N ARG A 118 -2.32 -7.76 -14.77
CA ARG A 118 -1.75 -7.37 -16.08
C ARG A 118 -2.22 -8.28 -17.20
N GLU A 119 -2.37 -9.57 -16.93
CA GLU A 119 -2.85 -10.53 -17.90
C GLU A 119 -4.30 -10.24 -18.30
N VAL A 120 -5.16 -9.86 -17.34
CA VAL A 120 -6.51 -9.39 -17.63
C VAL A 120 -6.50 -8.09 -18.44
N CYS A 121 -5.66 -7.11 -18.11
CA CYS A 121 -5.56 -5.86 -18.87
C CYS A 121 -5.04 -6.06 -20.31
N ARG A 122 -4.18 -7.05 -20.55
CA ARG A 122 -3.70 -7.39 -21.90
C ARG A 122 -4.75 -8.11 -22.73
N ASN A 123 -5.54 -8.98 -22.09
CA ASN A 123 -6.49 -9.85 -22.77
C ASN A 123 -7.90 -9.25 -22.90
N SER A 124 -8.19 -8.15 -22.20
CA SER A 124 -9.42 -7.37 -22.39
C SER A 124 -9.26 -6.42 -23.59
N ALA A 125 -9.85 -6.80 -24.73
CA ALA A 125 -9.98 -5.93 -25.90
C ALA A 125 -11.06 -4.84 -25.74
N SER A 126 -11.76 -4.82 -24.60
CA SER A 126 -12.65 -3.74 -24.18
C SER A 126 -11.93 -2.86 -23.15
N SER A 127 -12.25 -1.57 -23.13
CA SER A 127 -11.86 -0.64 -22.06
C SER A 127 -12.35 -1.06 -20.66
N ASP A 128 -13.13 -2.14 -20.57
CA ASP A 128 -13.93 -2.53 -19.41
C ASP A 128 -13.53 -3.90 -18.84
N GLY A 129 -12.31 -4.38 -19.14
CA GLY A 129 -11.61 -5.30 -18.23
C GLY A 129 -11.23 -4.59 -16.93
N ASP A 130 -12.23 -4.10 -16.20
CA ASP A 130 -12.08 -3.07 -15.19
C ASP A 130 -11.37 -3.63 -13.95
N SER A 131 -10.09 -3.22 -13.79
CA SER A 131 -9.23 -3.48 -12.62
C SER A 131 -9.99 -3.48 -11.30
N SER A 132 -10.90 -2.51 -11.17
CA SER A 132 -11.65 -2.25 -9.96
C SER A 132 -12.64 -3.37 -9.64
N VAL A 133 -13.19 -4.06 -10.65
CA VAL A 133 -14.13 -5.18 -10.47
C VAL A 133 -13.42 -6.39 -9.88
N LEU A 134 -12.24 -6.74 -10.39
CA LEU A 134 -11.45 -7.87 -9.89
C LEU A 134 -10.91 -7.61 -8.48
N GLU A 135 -10.38 -6.42 -8.25
CA GLU A 135 -9.94 -6.01 -6.92
C GLU A 135 -11.11 -6.03 -5.93
N SER A 136 -12.28 -5.52 -6.33
CA SER A 136 -13.50 -5.56 -5.52
C SER A 136 -13.90 -6.98 -5.17
N ALA A 137 -14.07 -7.86 -6.16
CA ALA A 137 -14.53 -9.24 -5.93
C ALA A 137 -13.60 -10.00 -4.98
N ARG A 138 -12.28 -9.80 -5.11
CA ARG A 138 -11.29 -10.42 -4.24
C ARG A 138 -11.34 -9.88 -2.82
N LEU A 139 -11.41 -8.56 -2.66
CA LEU A 139 -11.57 -7.90 -1.36
C LEU A 139 -12.84 -8.33 -0.65
N GLN A 140 -13.95 -8.43 -1.38
CA GLN A 140 -15.23 -8.87 -0.82
C GLN A 140 -15.16 -10.32 -0.33
N ARG A 141 -14.59 -11.24 -1.11
CA ARG A 141 -14.42 -12.63 -0.66
C ARG A 141 -13.60 -12.73 0.61
N ALA A 142 -12.47 -12.02 0.66
CA ALA A 142 -11.62 -11.98 1.85
C ALA A 142 -12.33 -11.34 3.07
N ALA A 143 -13.05 -10.24 2.86
CA ALA A 143 -13.81 -9.57 3.91
C ALA A 143 -14.95 -10.44 4.45
N LEU A 144 -15.69 -11.12 3.57
CA LEU A 144 -16.78 -12.03 3.95
C LEU A 144 -16.25 -13.26 4.68
N TYR A 145 -15.15 -13.84 4.22
CA TYR A 145 -14.46 -14.91 4.92
C TYR A 145 -14.04 -14.47 6.33
N HIS A 146 -13.47 -13.27 6.45
CA HIS A 146 -13.06 -12.72 7.74
C HIS A 146 -14.24 -12.50 8.69
N ALA A 147 -15.33 -11.91 8.21
CA ALA A 147 -16.54 -11.72 9.00
C ALA A 147 -17.14 -13.05 9.47
N TRP A 148 -17.18 -14.04 8.58
CA TRP A 148 -17.67 -15.37 8.90
C TRP A 148 -16.82 -16.06 9.97
N LYS A 149 -15.49 -16.04 9.82
CA LYS A 149 -14.56 -16.63 10.78
C LYS A 149 -14.57 -15.93 12.14
N SER A 150 -14.60 -14.61 12.15
CA SER A 150 -14.57 -13.81 13.37
C SER A 150 -15.93 -13.74 14.09
N GLY A 151 -17.02 -14.14 13.43
CA GLY A 151 -18.36 -14.01 13.97
C GLY A 151 -18.87 -12.56 14.03
N SER A 152 -18.24 -11.63 13.31
CA SER A 152 -18.60 -10.21 13.32
C SER A 152 -18.84 -9.65 11.91
N ILE A 153 -19.97 -9.01 11.69
CA ILE A 153 -20.27 -8.29 10.44
C ILE A 153 -19.37 -7.06 10.28
N SER A 154 -19.07 -6.33 11.36
CA SER A 154 -18.23 -5.13 11.31
C SER A 154 -16.82 -5.46 10.80
N ALA A 155 -16.35 -6.68 11.07
CA ALA A 155 -15.05 -7.17 10.64
C ALA A 155 -14.90 -7.20 9.10
N ALA A 156 -15.98 -7.35 8.32
CA ALA A 156 -15.89 -7.27 6.86
C ALA A 156 -15.54 -5.85 6.39
N THR A 157 -16.22 -4.83 6.95
CA THR A 157 -15.94 -3.44 6.59
C THR A 157 -14.59 -2.98 7.14
N GLU A 158 -14.26 -3.38 8.38
CA GLU A 158 -12.95 -3.10 9.00
C GLU A 158 -11.81 -3.72 8.19
N PHE A 159 -11.98 -4.94 7.68
CA PHE A 159 -11.00 -5.61 6.82
C PHE A 159 -10.62 -4.75 5.61
N VAL A 160 -11.62 -4.30 4.84
CA VAL A 160 -11.37 -3.50 3.62
C VAL A 160 -10.70 -2.18 3.99
N LEU A 161 -11.14 -1.54 5.07
CA LEU A 161 -10.55 -0.29 5.55
C LEU A 161 -9.11 -0.48 6.01
N ASP A 162 -8.77 -1.58 6.67
CA ASP A 162 -7.42 -1.89 7.10
C ASP A 162 -6.49 -2.20 5.91
N VAL A 163 -7.01 -2.81 4.84
CA VAL A 163 -6.27 -2.97 3.58
C VAL A 163 -5.96 -1.61 2.95
N VAL A 164 -6.93 -0.69 2.94
CA VAL A 164 -6.76 0.67 2.43
C VAL A 164 -5.76 1.46 3.28
N ASP A 165 -5.94 1.48 4.60
CA ASP A 165 -5.05 2.17 5.54
C ASP A 165 -3.63 1.60 5.55
N GLY A 166 -3.50 0.30 5.28
CA GLY A 166 -2.22 -0.37 5.10
C GLY A 166 -1.46 0.09 3.85
N GLY A 167 -2.14 0.76 2.90
CA GLY A 167 -1.62 0.99 1.55
C GLY A 167 -1.53 -0.30 0.73
N LEU A 168 -2.27 -1.34 1.13
CA LEU A 168 -2.27 -2.65 0.50
C LEU A 168 -3.33 -2.77 -0.59
N CYS A 169 -4.19 -1.77 -0.74
CA CYS A 169 -5.12 -1.67 -1.85
C CYS A 169 -4.36 -1.25 -3.13
N ARG A 170 -4.55 -2.00 -4.21
CA ARG A 170 -3.95 -1.69 -5.53
C ARG A 170 -4.73 -0.57 -6.20
N ASP A 171 -6.06 -0.63 -6.08
CA ASP A 171 -7.00 0.27 -6.73
C ASP A 171 -8.06 0.71 -5.72
N ALA A 172 -7.94 1.95 -5.25
CA ALA A 172 -8.86 2.53 -4.27
C ALA A 172 -10.32 2.50 -4.74
N ARG A 173 -10.58 2.51 -6.05
CA ARG A 173 -11.92 2.38 -6.64
C ARG A 173 -12.47 0.96 -6.44
N GLY A 174 -11.63 -0.07 -6.58
CA GLY A 174 -11.99 -1.45 -6.28
C GLY A 174 -12.29 -1.68 -4.80
N ALA A 175 -11.48 -1.10 -3.90
CA ALA A 175 -11.77 -1.15 -2.46
C ALA A 175 -13.03 -0.38 -2.09
N ALA A 176 -13.26 0.80 -2.67
CA ALA A 176 -14.50 1.54 -2.47
C ALA A 176 -15.72 0.74 -2.94
N ARG A 177 -15.58 -0.05 -4.02
CA ARG A 177 -16.69 -0.84 -4.57
C ARG A 177 -17.00 -1.99 -3.64
N ALA A 178 -15.96 -2.69 -3.18
CA ALA A 178 -16.08 -3.73 -2.17
C ALA A 178 -16.79 -3.20 -0.92
N LEU A 179 -16.31 -2.08 -0.37
CA LEU A 179 -16.88 -1.47 0.82
C LEU A 179 -18.33 -1.02 0.59
N THR A 180 -18.63 -0.36 -0.53
CA THR A 180 -19.99 0.09 -0.85
C THR A 180 -20.97 -1.08 -0.92
N MET A 181 -20.59 -2.15 -1.61
CA MET A 181 -21.40 -3.35 -1.72
C MET A 181 -21.61 -4.01 -0.36
N LEU A 182 -20.57 -4.10 0.48
CA LEU A 182 -20.71 -4.63 1.85
C LEU A 182 -21.70 -3.77 2.65
N LEU A 183 -21.58 -2.44 2.58
CA LEU A 183 -22.51 -1.50 3.24
C LEU A 183 -23.96 -1.64 2.74
N TRP A 184 -24.16 -1.97 1.45
CA TRP A 184 -25.47 -2.26 0.88
C TRP A 184 -26.04 -3.59 1.36
N ALA A 185 -25.18 -4.58 1.56
CA ALA A 185 -25.57 -5.91 1.99
C ALA A 185 -25.98 -5.96 3.47
N VAL A 186 -25.30 -5.24 4.37
CA VAL A 186 -25.49 -5.33 5.83
C VAL A 186 -26.89 -4.90 6.29
N ARG A 187 -27.57 -5.77 7.04
CA ARG A 187 -28.86 -5.50 7.74
C ARG A 187 -28.69 -5.53 9.27
N ASP A 188 -29.60 -4.89 9.99
CA ASP A 188 -29.49 -4.68 11.45
C ASP A 188 -29.55 -5.98 12.27
N ASP A 189 -30.29 -6.99 11.78
CA ASP A 189 -30.49 -8.27 12.44
C ASP A 189 -29.72 -9.43 11.76
N ASP A 190 -28.82 -9.12 10.80
CA ASP A 190 -28.06 -10.15 10.09
C ASP A 190 -27.03 -10.83 11.04
N THR A 191 -26.82 -12.12 10.83
CA THR A 191 -25.59 -12.79 11.26
C THR A 191 -24.51 -12.70 10.18
N PRO A 192 -23.22 -12.94 10.50
CA PRO A 192 -22.18 -13.06 9.48
C PRO A 192 -22.50 -14.14 8.44
N GLU A 193 -23.18 -15.20 8.83
CA GLU A 193 -23.63 -16.26 7.92
C GLU A 193 -24.67 -15.76 6.93
N ASP A 194 -25.64 -14.96 7.38
CA ASP A 194 -26.66 -14.37 6.50
C ASP A 194 -26.05 -13.42 5.47
N LEU A 195 -25.06 -12.64 5.89
CA LEU A 195 -24.28 -11.78 5.00
C LEU A 195 -23.58 -12.61 3.92
N VAL A 196 -22.90 -13.69 4.29
CA VAL A 196 -22.22 -14.59 3.32
C VAL A 196 -23.22 -15.23 2.37
N ARG A 197 -24.31 -15.79 2.88
CA ARG A 197 -25.35 -16.43 2.07
C ARG A 197 -25.90 -15.50 1.00
N ARG A 198 -26.03 -14.20 1.29
CA ARG A 198 -26.50 -13.20 0.33
C ARG A 198 -25.59 -13.03 -0.89
N TYR A 199 -24.28 -13.24 -0.72
CA TYR A 199 -23.30 -13.15 -1.79
C TYR A 199 -23.09 -14.47 -2.56
N PHE A 200 -23.53 -15.59 -1.99
CA PHE A 200 -23.30 -16.94 -2.53
C PHE A 200 -24.63 -17.71 -2.73
N ASP A 201 -25.67 -17.01 -3.18
CA ASP A 201 -26.97 -17.58 -3.56
C ASP A 201 -27.57 -18.53 -2.50
N GLY A 202 -27.52 -18.13 -1.22
CA GLY A 202 -28.07 -18.87 -0.09
C GLY A 202 -27.11 -19.89 0.55
N HIS A 203 -25.91 -20.07 0.01
CA HIS A 203 -24.94 -21.05 0.48
C HIS A 203 -23.80 -20.41 1.26
N VAL A 204 -23.21 -21.17 2.18
CA VAL A 204 -21.95 -20.80 2.84
C VAL A 204 -20.85 -21.65 2.22
N PRO A 205 -19.80 -21.07 1.62
CA PRO A 205 -18.74 -21.86 1.03
C PRO A 205 -18.04 -22.76 2.07
N ALA A 206 -17.93 -24.06 1.78
CA ALA A 206 -17.44 -25.05 2.74
C ALA A 206 -15.91 -25.19 2.73
N THR A 207 -15.27 -24.93 1.59
CA THR A 207 -13.83 -25.05 1.40
C THR A 207 -13.21 -23.74 0.91
N VAL A 208 -11.90 -23.55 1.12
CA VAL A 208 -11.13 -22.41 0.55
C VAL A 208 -11.30 -22.32 -0.97
N HIS A 209 -11.44 -23.46 -1.63
CA HIS A 209 -11.71 -23.54 -3.06
C HIS A 209 -13.08 -22.95 -3.43
N ASP A 210 -14.11 -23.27 -2.66
CA ASP A 210 -15.47 -22.76 -2.89
C ASP A 210 -15.52 -21.23 -2.71
N TRP A 211 -14.86 -20.74 -1.67
CA TRP A 211 -14.75 -19.29 -1.40
C TRP A 211 -14.16 -18.50 -2.56
N THR A 212 -13.40 -19.14 -3.46
CA THR A 212 -12.69 -18.45 -4.54
C THR A 212 -13.26 -18.73 -5.92
N ARG A 213 -13.96 -19.85 -6.11
CA ARG A 213 -14.52 -20.24 -7.42
C ARG A 213 -16.04 -20.13 -7.54
N LEU A 214 -16.79 -20.20 -6.43
CA LEU A 214 -18.25 -20.05 -6.52
C LEU A 214 -18.61 -18.66 -7.04
N SER A 215 -19.67 -18.59 -7.84
CA SER A 215 -20.23 -17.33 -8.34
C SER A 215 -20.53 -16.36 -7.19
N PHE A 216 -20.36 -15.08 -7.48
CA PHE A 216 -20.49 -14.01 -6.51
C PHE A 216 -21.61 -13.08 -6.96
N THR A 217 -22.62 -12.93 -6.11
CA THR A 217 -23.81 -12.14 -6.42
C THR A 217 -23.69 -10.77 -5.76
N GLU A 218 -23.73 -9.71 -6.56
CA GLU A 218 -23.69 -8.34 -6.03
C GLU A 218 -25.02 -7.98 -5.36
N PRO A 219 -25.00 -7.38 -4.16
CA PRO A 219 -26.21 -7.00 -3.44
C PRO A 219 -26.88 -5.79 -4.10
N ASP A 220 -28.21 -5.77 -4.06
CA ASP A 220 -28.98 -4.61 -4.48
C ASP A 220 -28.74 -3.40 -3.55
N ARG A 221 -28.72 -2.21 -4.14
CA ARG A 221 -28.67 -0.95 -3.39
C ARG A 221 -29.91 -0.84 -2.48
N PRO A 222 -29.74 -0.65 -1.16
CA PRO A 222 -30.87 -0.58 -0.26
C PRO A 222 -31.56 0.78 -0.35
N ALA A 223 -32.87 0.82 -0.06
CA ALA A 223 -33.61 2.07 0.06
C ALA A 223 -33.13 2.93 1.25
N ARG A 224 -32.65 2.28 2.32
CA ARG A 224 -32.07 2.90 3.52
C ARG A 224 -30.92 2.04 4.05
N PHE A 225 -29.88 2.70 4.54
CA PHE A 225 -28.80 2.03 5.25
C PHE A 225 -29.27 1.52 6.62
N SER A 226 -28.72 0.38 7.02
CA SER A 226 -28.81 -0.13 8.38
C SER A 226 -28.04 0.78 9.35
N ALA A 227 -28.29 0.65 10.65
CA ALA A 227 -27.53 1.33 11.69
C ALA A 227 -26.05 0.92 11.64
N ALA A 228 -25.77 -0.37 11.42
CA ALA A 228 -24.39 -0.87 11.27
C ALA A 228 -23.67 -0.28 10.06
N ALA A 229 -24.32 -0.22 8.89
CA ALA A 229 -23.73 0.44 7.71
C ALA A 229 -23.54 1.95 7.92
N SER A 230 -24.46 2.60 8.63
CA SER A 230 -24.35 4.03 8.97
C SER A 230 -23.18 4.30 9.94
N ALA A 231 -22.94 3.41 10.91
CA ALA A 231 -21.79 3.49 11.80
C ALA A 231 -20.47 3.31 11.02
N ALA A 232 -20.37 2.30 10.17
CA ALA A 232 -19.19 2.08 9.32
C ALA A 232 -18.89 3.27 8.37
N LEU A 233 -19.94 3.90 7.82
CA LEU A 233 -19.79 5.14 7.05
C LEU A 233 -19.28 6.30 7.90
N THR A 234 -19.78 6.43 9.14
CA THR A 234 -19.33 7.47 10.07
C THR A 234 -17.86 7.28 10.46
N ASP A 235 -17.43 6.03 10.65
CA ASP A 235 -16.04 5.66 10.97
C ASP A 235 -15.09 5.83 9.77
N LEU A 236 -15.59 5.69 8.54
CA LEU A 236 -14.81 5.93 7.32
C LEU A 236 -14.41 7.41 7.19
N LEU A 237 -15.34 8.32 7.47
CA LEU A 237 -15.15 9.76 7.26
C LEU A 237 -13.86 10.32 7.88
N PRO A 238 -13.53 10.11 9.18
CA PRO A 238 -12.32 10.70 9.77
C PRO A 238 -10.99 10.09 9.26
N ARG A 239 -10.99 8.90 8.64
CA ARG A 239 -9.75 8.17 8.28
C ARG A 239 -8.80 8.96 7.36
N PRO A 240 -9.26 9.61 6.27
CA PRO A 240 -8.43 10.51 5.47
C PRO A 240 -7.59 11.49 6.28
N TRP A 241 -8.18 12.14 7.28
CA TRP A 241 -7.47 13.13 8.10
C TRP A 241 -6.48 12.49 9.07
N THR A 242 -6.82 11.35 9.66
CA THR A 242 -5.88 10.57 10.48
C THR A 242 -4.65 10.18 9.67
N ARG A 243 -4.83 9.69 8.45
CA ARG A 243 -3.71 9.31 7.57
C ARG A 243 -2.93 10.51 7.06
N LEU A 244 -3.60 11.63 6.82
CA LEU A 244 -2.96 12.87 6.43
C LEU A 244 -2.13 13.47 7.57
N ALA A 245 -2.53 13.27 8.82
CA ALA A 245 -1.72 13.63 9.99
C ALA A 245 -0.40 12.85 10.03
N ASP A 246 -0.39 11.56 9.65
CA ASP A 246 0.84 10.77 9.52
C ASP A 246 1.81 11.44 8.52
N ALA A 247 1.31 11.87 7.35
CA ALA A 247 2.12 12.56 6.34
C ALA A 247 2.63 13.93 6.83
N ARG A 248 1.78 14.68 7.55
CA ARG A 248 2.16 15.98 8.17
C ARG A 248 3.16 15.83 9.31
N GLY A 249 3.28 14.64 9.89
CA GLY A 249 4.22 14.31 10.97
C GLY A 249 5.54 13.73 10.50
N ALA A 250 5.71 13.47 9.20
CA ALA A 250 6.89 12.82 8.66
C ALA A 250 8.19 13.61 8.92
N ALA A 251 9.28 12.88 9.20
CA ALA A 251 10.59 13.45 9.48
C ALA A 251 11.48 13.60 8.22
N ASP A 252 11.22 12.83 7.17
CA ASP A 252 11.95 12.83 5.90
C ASP A 252 11.03 12.58 4.70
N VAL A 253 11.56 12.76 3.48
CA VAL A 253 10.78 12.59 2.24
C VAL A 253 10.31 11.15 2.04
N ASP A 254 11.07 10.15 2.50
CA ASP A 254 10.70 8.74 2.33
C ASP A 254 9.46 8.41 3.16
N GLU A 255 9.50 8.77 4.44
CA GLU A 255 8.38 8.62 5.36
C GLU A 255 7.16 9.39 4.88
N TRP A 256 7.37 10.63 4.44
CA TRP A 256 6.30 11.47 3.91
C TRP A 256 5.63 10.86 2.69
N PHE A 257 6.41 10.38 1.72
CA PHE A 257 5.86 9.82 0.49
C PHE A 257 5.05 8.54 0.76
N ILE A 258 5.57 7.66 1.63
CA ILE A 258 4.89 6.45 2.10
C ILE A 258 3.57 6.81 2.80
N ALA A 259 3.60 7.78 3.71
CA ALA A 259 2.42 8.23 4.44
C ALA A 259 1.40 8.91 3.52
N LEU A 260 1.86 9.70 2.55
CA LEU A 260 1.02 10.37 1.56
C LEU A 260 0.27 9.34 0.70
N ILE A 261 0.92 8.30 0.19
CA ILE A 261 0.23 7.27 -0.60
C ILE A 261 -0.90 6.61 0.21
N ARG A 262 -0.68 6.30 1.49
CA ARG A 262 -1.72 5.75 2.36
C ARG A 262 -2.87 6.73 2.57
N ALA A 263 -2.55 8.00 2.83
CA ALA A 263 -3.54 9.05 2.95
C ALA A 263 -4.38 9.16 1.68
N MET A 264 -3.74 9.10 0.51
CA MET A 264 -4.43 9.16 -0.77
C MET A 264 -5.31 7.95 -1.04
N GLY A 265 -4.88 6.74 -0.68
CA GLY A 265 -5.74 5.55 -0.73
C GLY A 265 -7.02 5.73 0.11
N ALA A 266 -6.89 6.26 1.33
CA ALA A 266 -8.03 6.55 2.20
C ALA A 266 -8.93 7.68 1.65
N ILE A 267 -8.34 8.75 1.13
CA ILE A 267 -9.05 9.87 0.49
C ILE A 267 -9.89 9.36 -0.70
N GLN A 268 -9.27 8.64 -1.62
CA GLN A 268 -9.91 8.13 -2.83
C GLN A 268 -10.98 7.10 -2.50
N CYS A 269 -10.71 6.17 -1.58
CA CYS A 269 -11.70 5.19 -1.13
C CYS A 269 -12.94 5.90 -0.57
N THR A 270 -12.74 6.90 0.30
CA THR A 270 -13.82 7.69 0.88
C THR A 270 -14.62 8.46 -0.17
N LEU A 271 -13.94 9.13 -1.11
CA LEU A 271 -14.58 9.85 -2.21
C LEU A 271 -15.49 8.94 -3.04
N TYR A 272 -14.98 7.78 -3.47
CA TYR A 272 -15.75 6.85 -4.30
C TYR A 272 -16.90 6.19 -3.52
N VAL A 273 -16.70 5.83 -2.25
CA VAL A 273 -17.82 5.34 -1.41
C VAL A 273 -18.90 6.40 -1.31
N LEU A 274 -18.56 7.65 -0.97
CA LEU A 274 -19.54 8.74 -0.88
C LEU A 274 -20.27 8.97 -2.21
N GLN A 275 -19.57 8.88 -3.33
CA GLN A 275 -20.16 9.01 -4.65
C GLN A 275 -21.15 7.88 -4.97
N TRP A 276 -20.88 6.65 -4.53
CA TRP A 276 -21.71 5.49 -4.86
C TRP A 276 -22.85 5.22 -3.88
N VAL A 277 -22.69 5.55 -2.60
CA VAL A 277 -23.72 5.29 -1.59
C VAL A 277 -24.95 6.17 -1.76
N SER A 278 -24.81 7.36 -2.34
CA SER A 278 -25.94 8.27 -2.57
C SER A 278 -25.71 9.22 -3.74
N ASP A 279 -26.73 9.36 -4.59
CA ASP A 279 -26.77 10.37 -5.65
C ASP A 279 -26.89 11.80 -5.09
N ARG A 280 -27.29 11.94 -3.81
CA ARG A 280 -27.42 13.22 -3.10
C ARG A 280 -26.81 13.12 -1.72
N LEU A 281 -25.58 13.61 -1.60
CA LEU A 281 -24.90 13.70 -0.31
C LEU A 281 -25.53 14.78 0.58
N PRO A 282 -25.73 14.50 1.89
CA PRO A 282 -26.06 15.53 2.88
C PRO A 282 -25.05 16.69 2.85
N LEU A 283 -25.45 17.88 3.30
CA LEU A 283 -24.61 19.09 3.20
C LEU A 283 -23.25 18.93 3.88
N GLY A 284 -23.21 18.29 5.06
CA GLY A 284 -21.94 17.98 5.74
C GLY A 284 -21.03 17.04 4.93
N ALA A 285 -21.58 15.97 4.36
CA ALA A 285 -20.82 15.04 3.51
C ALA A 285 -20.36 15.69 2.20
N ARG A 286 -21.10 16.66 1.65
CA ARG A 286 -20.68 17.44 0.48
C ARG A 286 -19.47 18.32 0.78
N ALA A 287 -19.41 18.94 1.96
CA ALA A 287 -18.26 19.75 2.38
C ALA A 287 -17.01 18.87 2.49
N VAL A 288 -17.14 17.71 3.15
CA VAL A 288 -16.08 16.68 3.21
C VAL A 288 -15.63 16.26 1.81
N TYR A 289 -16.57 15.89 0.94
CA TYR A 289 -16.28 15.45 -0.43
C TYR A 289 -15.51 16.52 -1.23
N GLY A 290 -15.92 17.79 -1.12
CA GLY A 290 -15.24 18.90 -1.79
C GLY A 290 -13.79 19.06 -1.34
N GLN A 291 -13.56 19.04 -0.02
CA GLN A 291 -12.23 19.14 0.56
C GLN A 291 -11.33 17.95 0.17
N LEU A 292 -11.86 16.73 0.19
CA LEU A 292 -11.13 15.53 -0.22
C LEU A 292 -10.77 15.55 -1.72
N THR A 293 -11.67 16.04 -2.57
CA THR A 293 -11.44 16.19 -4.02
C THR A 293 -10.31 17.19 -4.30
N GLU A 294 -10.29 18.27 -3.54
CA GLU A 294 -9.23 19.26 -3.56
C GLU A 294 -7.87 18.65 -3.20
N LEU A 295 -7.79 17.84 -2.15
CA LEU A 295 -6.55 17.13 -1.76
C LEU A 295 -6.10 16.12 -2.83
N ASP A 296 -7.03 15.40 -3.46
CA ASP A 296 -6.73 14.47 -4.55
C ASP A 296 -6.14 15.16 -5.79
N ALA A 297 -6.66 16.34 -6.14
CA ALA A 297 -6.12 17.15 -7.23
C ALA A 297 -4.69 17.65 -6.97
N ASP A 298 -4.37 18.00 -5.71
CA ASP A 298 -3.01 18.39 -5.33
C ASP A 298 -2.04 17.21 -5.39
N HIS A 299 -2.46 16.02 -4.94
CA HIS A 299 -1.66 14.80 -5.09
C HIS A 299 -1.40 14.47 -6.56
N GLY A 300 -2.41 14.57 -7.42
CA GLY A 300 -2.24 14.37 -8.87
C GLY A 300 -1.17 15.30 -9.46
N SER A 301 -1.09 16.55 -8.96
CA SER A 301 -0.03 17.49 -9.34
C SER A 301 1.36 17.03 -8.88
N THR A 302 1.48 16.53 -7.65
CA THR A 302 2.73 15.94 -7.13
C THR A 302 3.18 14.76 -7.99
N CYS A 303 2.28 13.82 -8.28
CA CYS A 303 2.57 12.67 -9.14
C CYS A 303 3.00 13.08 -10.55
N ALA A 304 2.41 14.14 -11.12
CA ALA A 304 2.83 14.66 -12.41
C ALA A 304 4.30 15.15 -12.36
N LEU A 305 4.67 15.90 -11.32
CA LEU A 305 6.07 16.36 -11.14
C LEU A 305 7.05 15.19 -11.05
N LEU A 306 6.68 14.13 -10.32
CA LEU A 306 7.48 12.90 -10.22
C LEU A 306 7.75 12.25 -11.60
N ARG A 307 6.78 12.27 -12.52
CA ARG A 307 6.89 11.65 -13.85
C ARG A 307 7.81 12.40 -14.80
N PHE A 308 7.81 13.73 -14.76
CA PHE A 308 8.49 14.54 -15.78
C PHE A 308 10.01 14.60 -15.63
N HIS A 309 10.53 14.39 -14.42
CA HIS A 309 11.95 14.66 -14.13
C HIS A 309 12.68 13.54 -13.39
N GLY A 310 12.03 12.40 -13.15
CA GLY A 310 12.62 11.29 -12.38
C GLY A 310 13.10 11.71 -10.97
N THR A 311 12.60 12.83 -10.48
CA THR A 311 12.98 13.43 -9.20
C THR A 311 11.80 14.27 -8.73
N LEU A 312 11.61 14.31 -7.42
CA LEU A 312 10.60 15.18 -6.82
C LEU A 312 11.15 16.60 -6.67
N ASP A 313 10.53 17.58 -7.33
CA ASP A 313 10.79 19.01 -7.10
C ASP A 313 10.12 19.46 -5.79
N MET A 314 10.71 19.03 -4.66
CA MET A 314 10.28 19.42 -3.33
C MET A 314 10.24 20.95 -3.14
N PRO A 315 11.26 21.72 -3.57
CA PRO A 315 11.21 23.19 -3.49
C PRO A 315 10.00 23.80 -4.22
N GLY A 316 9.76 23.39 -5.47
CA GLY A 316 8.62 23.88 -6.26
C GLY A 316 7.28 23.49 -5.63
N PHE A 317 7.16 22.27 -5.12
CA PHE A 317 5.94 21.81 -4.43
C PHE A 317 5.68 22.57 -3.13
N ILE A 318 6.71 22.84 -2.33
CA ILE A 318 6.62 23.66 -1.10
C ILE A 318 6.23 25.09 -1.44
N ALA A 319 6.82 25.69 -2.48
CA ALA A 319 6.47 27.03 -2.95
C ALA A 319 4.97 27.11 -3.31
N ARG A 320 4.46 26.13 -4.07
CA ARG A 320 3.02 26.05 -4.41
C ARG A 320 2.13 25.98 -3.17
N GLN A 321 2.51 25.19 -2.15
CA GLN A 321 1.74 25.14 -0.90
C GLN A 321 1.83 26.43 -0.08
N ARG A 322 2.97 27.14 -0.11
CA ARG A 322 3.09 28.47 0.50
C ARG A 322 2.20 29.50 -0.19
N ASP A 323 2.12 29.47 -1.51
CA ASP A 323 1.23 30.35 -2.29
C ASP A 323 -0.24 30.09 -1.94
N GLN A 324 -0.62 28.82 -1.82
CA GLN A 324 -1.95 28.44 -1.34
C GLN A 324 -2.18 28.95 0.10
N ALA A 325 -1.24 28.73 1.02
CA ALA A 325 -1.33 29.25 2.39
C ALA A 325 -1.47 30.78 2.43
N ALA A 326 -0.81 31.50 1.52
CA ALA A 326 -0.93 32.95 1.40
C ALA A 326 -2.35 33.39 0.95
N VAL A 327 -3.03 32.60 0.11
CA VAL A 327 -4.45 32.83 -0.23
C VAL A 327 -5.33 32.76 1.01
N TYR A 328 -5.16 31.74 1.85
CA TYR A 328 -5.90 31.60 3.11
C TYR A 328 -5.63 32.75 4.07
N ARG A 329 -4.35 33.16 4.22
CA ARG A 329 -3.99 34.32 5.05
C ARG A 329 -4.63 35.62 4.57
N ARG A 330 -4.67 35.86 3.25
CA ARG A 330 -5.36 37.02 2.66
C ARG A 330 -6.87 37.00 2.93
N ASN A 331 -7.45 35.82 3.08
CA ASN A 331 -8.87 35.62 3.41
C ASN A 331 -9.13 35.63 4.94
N GLY A 332 -8.13 35.96 5.77
CA GLY A 332 -8.28 36.12 7.22
C GLY A 332 -7.81 34.94 8.07
N ASP A 333 -7.26 33.87 7.47
CA ASP A 333 -6.66 32.76 8.23
C ASP A 333 -5.23 33.11 8.70
N THR A 334 -5.14 33.92 9.75
CA THR A 334 -3.85 34.43 10.26
C THR A 334 -3.01 33.37 10.96
N THR A 335 -3.64 32.34 11.53
CA THR A 335 -2.96 31.23 12.22
C THR A 335 -2.54 30.11 11.26
N GLY A 336 -3.14 30.08 10.06
CA GLY A 336 -2.92 29.04 9.07
C GLY A 336 -3.67 27.74 9.38
N ASP A 337 -4.59 27.75 10.35
CA ASP A 337 -5.28 26.55 10.81
C ASP A 337 -6.25 26.04 9.76
N ARG A 338 -6.87 26.96 9.00
CA ARG A 338 -7.78 26.58 7.93
C ARG A 338 -7.00 25.93 6.79
N PHE A 339 -5.90 26.53 6.35
CA PHE A 339 -5.02 25.91 5.36
C PHE A 339 -4.49 24.54 5.84
N ALA A 340 -4.05 24.46 7.10
CA ALA A 340 -3.52 23.24 7.70
C ALA A 340 -4.57 22.11 7.69
N ASN A 341 -5.84 22.42 7.95
CA ASN A 341 -6.90 21.42 7.95
C ASN A 341 -7.39 21.09 6.54
N GLU A 342 -7.50 22.08 5.65
CA GLU A 342 -8.17 21.95 4.34
C GLU A 342 -7.25 21.49 3.21
N ARG A 343 -5.96 21.89 3.19
CA ARG A 343 -5.11 21.76 1.99
C ARG A 343 -3.70 21.24 2.24
N MET A 344 -3.17 21.42 3.45
CA MET A 344 -1.78 21.09 3.74
C MET A 344 -1.54 19.57 3.69
N VAL A 345 -0.58 19.13 2.88
CA VAL A 345 -0.16 17.71 2.81
C VAL A 345 1.29 17.47 3.24
N LEU A 346 2.01 18.54 3.57
CA LEU A 346 3.38 18.51 4.06
C LEU A 346 3.45 18.84 5.55
N PRO A 347 4.55 18.46 6.23
CA PRO A 347 4.86 19.01 7.54
C PRO A 347 4.87 20.54 7.56
N ARG A 348 4.19 21.12 8.56
CA ARG A 348 4.02 22.58 8.71
C ARG A 348 5.36 23.32 8.72
N TRP A 349 6.36 22.77 9.41
CA TRP A 349 7.67 23.39 9.55
C TRP A 349 8.39 23.59 8.21
N LEU A 350 8.13 22.75 7.19
CA LEU A 350 8.68 22.94 5.84
C LEU A 350 8.12 24.18 5.16
N LEU A 351 6.87 24.55 5.46
CA LEU A 351 6.24 25.74 4.91
C LEU A 351 6.79 27.02 5.54
N GLU A 352 7.22 26.92 6.79
CA GLU A 352 7.80 28.02 7.58
C GLU A 352 9.32 28.15 7.35
N HIS A 353 9.97 27.14 6.79
CA HIS A 353 11.41 27.13 6.58
C HIS A 353 11.87 28.03 5.41
N GLU A 354 12.30 29.24 5.70
CA GLU A 354 12.92 30.12 4.71
C GLU A 354 14.37 29.68 4.43
N GLY A 355 14.61 28.99 3.32
CA GLY A 355 15.95 28.55 2.93
C GLY A 355 15.98 27.27 2.11
N GLU A 356 17.19 26.74 1.94
CA GLU A 356 17.41 25.41 1.37
C GLU A 356 16.87 24.35 2.33
N LEU A 357 16.05 23.42 1.82
CA LEU A 357 15.43 22.36 2.63
C LEU A 357 16.46 21.60 3.49
N PRO A 358 16.11 21.01 4.64
CA PRO A 358 17.04 20.14 5.35
C PRO A 358 17.48 18.95 4.49
N ALA A 359 18.68 18.41 4.73
CA ALA A 359 19.23 17.30 3.95
C ALA A 359 18.27 16.10 3.76
N PRO A 360 17.48 15.67 4.78
CA PRO A 360 16.48 14.60 4.61
C PRO A 360 15.31 14.94 3.66
N TRP A 361 15.20 16.21 3.23
CA TRP A 361 14.12 16.73 2.37
C TRP A 361 14.58 17.29 1.03
N ARG A 362 15.88 17.48 0.81
CA ARG A 362 16.42 18.03 -0.45
C ARG A 362 16.27 17.08 -1.63
N HIS A 363 16.31 15.79 -1.36
CA HIS A 363 16.23 14.75 -2.37
C HIS A 363 15.24 13.69 -1.91
N PRO A 364 14.55 12.98 -2.82
CA PRO A 364 13.92 11.73 -2.42
C PRO A 364 14.97 10.91 -1.70
N GLY A 365 14.63 10.46 -0.50
CA GLY A 365 15.55 9.64 0.23
C GLY A 365 15.86 8.40 -0.60
N TRP A 366 17.03 7.84 -0.35
CA TRP A 366 17.52 6.70 -1.12
C TRP A 366 16.55 5.51 -1.06
N ARG A 367 15.61 5.48 -0.11
CA ARG A 367 14.62 4.40 0.02
C ARG A 367 13.40 4.58 -0.88
N THR A 368 13.10 5.79 -1.37
CA THR A 368 12.04 6.04 -2.36
C THR A 368 12.58 6.42 -3.73
N ALA A 369 13.89 6.65 -3.86
CA ALA A 369 14.55 6.96 -5.12
C ALA A 369 14.27 5.93 -6.22
N THR A 370 14.08 4.65 -5.86
CA THR A 370 13.67 3.57 -6.78
C THR A 370 12.37 3.80 -7.50
N LEU A 371 11.44 4.49 -6.85
CA LEU A 371 10.14 4.87 -7.41
C LEU A 371 10.28 6.02 -8.39
N LEU A 372 11.40 6.74 -8.34
CA LEU A 372 11.60 8.01 -9.03
C LEU A 372 12.67 7.93 -10.13
N ASN A 373 13.46 6.85 -10.26
CA ASN A 373 14.59 6.73 -11.21
C ASN A 373 15.69 7.78 -10.96
N PRO A 374 16.55 7.59 -9.95
CA PRO A 374 17.53 8.59 -9.56
C PRO A 374 18.70 8.65 -10.56
N PRO A 375 19.42 9.79 -10.66
CA PRO A 375 20.61 9.88 -11.48
C PRO A 375 21.70 8.88 -11.03
N LYS A 376 22.38 8.23 -11.98
CA LYS A 376 23.47 7.27 -11.71
C LYS A 376 24.60 7.85 -10.83
N SER A 377 24.85 9.16 -10.94
CA SER A 377 25.85 9.87 -10.13
C SER A 377 25.45 9.99 -8.66
N ALA A 378 24.15 10.02 -8.36
CA ALA A 378 23.62 10.00 -7.00
C ALA A 378 23.73 8.59 -6.39
N LEU A 379 23.50 7.55 -7.20
CA LEU A 379 23.67 6.13 -6.79
C LEU A 379 25.10 5.81 -6.34
N ALA A 380 26.10 6.33 -7.05
CA ALA A 380 27.50 6.01 -6.80
C ALA A 380 28.04 6.52 -5.44
N ARG A 381 27.31 7.40 -4.75
CA ARG A 381 27.72 7.98 -3.45
C ARG A 381 27.02 7.31 -2.27
N LEU A 382 26.23 6.27 -2.51
CA LEU A 382 25.41 5.65 -1.49
C LEU A 382 26.21 4.69 -0.61
N PRO A 383 25.87 4.62 0.69
CA PRO A 383 26.20 3.47 1.51
C PRO A 383 25.70 2.18 0.81
N PRO A 384 26.46 1.08 0.85
CA PRO A 384 26.13 -0.14 0.11
C PRO A 384 24.71 -0.68 0.36
N GLU A 385 24.24 -0.64 1.60
CA GLU A 385 22.88 -1.07 1.97
C GLU A 385 21.80 -0.22 1.30
N HIS A 386 22.03 1.09 1.14
CA HIS A 386 21.12 1.98 0.44
C HIS A 386 21.22 1.81 -1.07
N ALA A 387 22.42 1.57 -1.61
CA ALA A 387 22.59 1.29 -3.04
C ALA A 387 21.82 0.03 -3.46
N VAL A 388 21.82 -1.01 -2.62
CA VAL A 388 21.03 -2.24 -2.83
C VAL A 388 19.53 -1.96 -2.77
N VAL A 389 19.06 -1.16 -1.82
CA VAL A 389 17.65 -0.76 -1.79
C VAL A 389 17.29 -0.02 -3.07
N VAL A 390 18.18 0.85 -3.56
CA VAL A 390 17.88 1.63 -4.77
C VAL A 390 17.83 0.74 -6.04
N ASP A 391 18.83 -0.11 -6.20
CA ASP A 391 18.94 -0.96 -7.36
C ASP A 391 19.37 -2.36 -6.94
N PRO A 392 18.42 -3.21 -6.51
CA PRO A 392 18.67 -4.60 -6.16
C PRO A 392 19.02 -5.46 -7.38
N LEU A 393 18.84 -4.97 -8.60
CA LEU A 393 19.25 -5.69 -9.82
C LEU A 393 20.72 -5.47 -10.16
N ALA A 394 21.36 -4.44 -9.63
CA ALA A 394 22.77 -4.15 -9.83
C ALA A 394 23.67 -5.07 -8.98
N PRO A 395 24.38 -6.04 -9.58
CA PRO A 395 25.23 -6.98 -8.83
C PRO A 395 26.34 -6.27 -8.04
N GLN A 396 26.87 -5.17 -8.58
CA GLN A 396 27.94 -4.40 -7.94
C GLN A 396 27.53 -3.79 -6.60
N HIS A 397 26.23 -3.48 -6.38
CA HIS A 397 25.76 -2.95 -5.10
C HIS A 397 25.76 -4.04 -4.03
N TRP A 398 25.33 -5.25 -4.38
CA TRP A 398 25.42 -6.42 -3.52
C TRP A 398 26.87 -6.81 -3.19
N GLN A 399 27.79 -6.71 -4.16
CA GLN A 399 29.22 -6.93 -3.92
C GLN A 399 29.85 -5.88 -2.99
N ALA A 400 29.41 -4.62 -3.08
CA ALA A 400 29.83 -3.58 -2.15
C ALA A 400 29.37 -3.89 -0.72
N LEU A 401 28.10 -4.33 -0.57
CA LEU A 401 27.53 -4.71 0.72
C LEU A 401 28.23 -5.94 1.31
N ALA A 402 28.53 -6.94 0.48
CA ALA A 402 29.30 -8.12 0.88
C ALA A 402 30.69 -7.76 1.43
N ARG A 403 31.42 -6.87 0.74
CA ARG A 403 32.73 -6.40 1.19
C ARG A 403 32.66 -5.68 2.54
N GLN A 404 31.65 -4.84 2.75
CA GLN A 404 31.42 -4.18 4.02
C GLN A 404 31.18 -5.19 5.15
N PHE A 405 30.29 -6.17 4.94
CA PHE A 405 30.08 -7.23 5.93
C PHE A 405 31.33 -8.06 6.20
N GLY A 406 32.16 -8.31 5.18
CA GLY A 406 33.45 -8.98 5.35
C GLY A 406 34.40 -8.18 6.26
N GLN A 407 34.49 -6.86 6.06
CA GLN A 407 35.27 -5.96 6.92
C GLN A 407 34.73 -5.90 8.34
N ASP A 408 33.42 -5.95 8.50
CA ASP A 408 32.75 -6.01 9.79
C ASP A 408 32.82 -7.39 10.45
N GLY A 409 33.45 -8.40 9.83
CA GLY A 409 33.49 -9.77 10.37
C GLY A 409 32.11 -10.45 10.44
N ALA A 410 31.14 -9.97 9.67
CA ALA A 410 29.81 -10.55 9.50
C ALA A 410 29.83 -11.58 8.34
N THR A 411 30.60 -12.65 8.50
CA THR A 411 30.91 -13.63 7.43
C THR A 411 29.67 -14.22 6.75
N TRP A 412 28.64 -14.54 7.53
CA TRP A 412 27.38 -15.05 7.00
C TRP A 412 26.64 -14.01 6.16
N ALA A 413 26.55 -12.76 6.63
CA ALA A 413 25.87 -11.69 5.91
C ALA A 413 26.62 -11.33 4.62
N ALA A 414 27.96 -11.40 4.64
CA ALA A 414 28.79 -11.25 3.44
C ALA A 414 28.45 -12.33 2.40
N ALA A 415 28.43 -13.61 2.80
CA ALA A 415 28.08 -14.72 1.90
C ALA A 415 26.64 -14.61 1.35
N MET A 416 25.69 -14.16 2.17
CA MET A 416 24.32 -13.90 1.72
C MET A 416 24.29 -12.78 0.66
N ALA A 417 25.00 -11.67 0.89
CA ALA A 417 25.08 -10.59 -0.09
C ALA A 417 25.78 -11.02 -1.40
N GLU A 418 26.81 -11.88 -1.35
CA GLU A 418 27.42 -12.47 -2.55
C GLU A 418 26.46 -13.39 -3.32
N HIS A 419 25.67 -14.19 -2.60
CA HIS A 419 24.62 -15.00 -3.22
C HIS A 419 23.60 -14.11 -3.94
N MET A 420 23.16 -13.03 -3.31
CA MET A 420 22.23 -12.07 -3.92
C MET A 420 22.85 -11.33 -5.11
N SER A 421 24.15 -11.04 -5.10
CA SER A 421 24.85 -10.51 -6.28
C SER A 421 24.75 -11.46 -7.47
N THR A 422 24.88 -12.76 -7.24
CA THR A 422 24.78 -13.77 -8.31
C THR A 422 23.34 -13.87 -8.80
N ALA A 423 22.37 -13.86 -7.89
CA ALA A 423 20.95 -13.87 -8.22
C ALA A 423 20.53 -12.63 -9.03
N ALA A 424 21.08 -11.46 -8.72
CA ALA A 424 20.88 -10.22 -9.48
C ALA A 424 21.49 -10.31 -10.89
N ALA A 425 22.74 -10.81 -11.00
CA ALA A 425 23.44 -10.94 -12.29
C ALA A 425 22.74 -11.88 -13.28
N ASN A 426 22.05 -12.91 -12.78
CA ASN A 426 21.28 -13.84 -13.61
C ASN A 426 19.96 -13.24 -14.13
N ARG A 427 19.58 -12.05 -13.68
CA ARG A 427 18.29 -11.40 -13.94
C ARG A 427 18.42 -10.02 -14.59
N SER A 428 19.61 -9.41 -14.53
CA SER A 428 20.04 -8.26 -15.32
C SER A 428 20.44 -8.69 -16.72
#